data_AF-A0A1M6LEZ2-F1
#
_entry.id   AF-A0A1M6LEZ2-F1
#
_cell.length_a   1.000
_cell.length_b   1.000
_cell.length_c   1.000
_cell.angle_alpha   90.00
_cell.angle_beta   90.00
_cell.angle_gamma   90.00
#
_symmetry.space_group_name_H-M   'P 1'
#
loop_
_entity.id
_entity.type
_entity.pdbx_description
1 polymer ?
#
loop_
_entity_poly.entity_id
_entity_poly.type
_entity_poly.pdbx_seq_one_letter_code
_entity_poly.pdbx_strand_id
1 'polypeptide(L)'
;MNKNFRVYELIIGTLSFITLILGFFAPDTNITLIIIGIFIYVLLIIFHVNTPKIANLSADNPKVKTMRRMNVFSLVLVAICFGVINWSSEFPFLKDNQGIIEFAIVIVVIIGIGNIAPQLPFNRYMGLRLPWTIRDEETWKVAHRILGYLTFPIVIIILIGGLLVDTEEFAKWGLITWVAIPSLYSCYYYYLRISGKK
;
A
#
# COMPACT_ATOMS: atom_id res chain seq x y z
N MET A 1 -26.55 16.34 2.21
CA MET A 1 -25.72 15.10 2.22
C MET A 1 -26.12 14.26 1.02
N ASN A 2 -25.25 14.10 0.02
CA ASN A 2 -25.64 13.65 -1.33
C ASN A 2 -25.90 12.12 -1.36
N LYS A 3 -27.10 11.69 -1.77
CA LYS A 3 -27.59 10.30 -1.72
C LYS A 3 -26.68 9.32 -2.49
N ASN A 4 -26.03 9.81 -3.55
CA ASN A 4 -25.09 9.06 -4.37
C ASN A 4 -23.81 8.68 -3.61
N PHE A 5 -23.37 9.46 -2.63
CA PHE A 5 -22.13 9.19 -1.87
C PHE A 5 -22.23 7.86 -1.11
N ARG A 6 -23.38 7.58 -0.49
CA ARG A 6 -23.63 6.33 0.25
C ARG A 6 -23.63 5.09 -0.63
N VAL A 7 -24.00 5.21 -1.91
CA VAL A 7 -24.08 4.06 -2.83
C VAL A 7 -22.69 3.56 -3.21
N TYR A 8 -21.73 4.45 -3.51
CA TYR A 8 -20.36 4.02 -3.83
C TYR A 8 -19.63 3.43 -2.63
N GLU A 9 -19.81 3.98 -1.43
CA GLU A 9 -19.25 3.40 -0.19
C GLU A 9 -19.78 1.98 0.05
N LEU A 10 -21.09 1.77 -0.19
CA LEU A 10 -21.71 0.45 -0.10
C LEU A 10 -21.12 -0.51 -1.14
N ILE A 11 -21.02 -0.09 -2.42
CA ILE A 11 -20.45 -0.90 -3.50
C ILE A 11 -19.00 -1.29 -3.19
N ILE A 12 -18.16 -0.33 -2.79
CA ILE A 12 -16.76 -0.59 -2.43
C ILE A 12 -16.70 -1.54 -1.24
N GLY A 13 -17.52 -1.33 -0.21
CA GLY A 13 -17.57 -2.19 0.97
C GLY A 13 -17.97 -3.62 0.63
N THR A 14 -19.04 -3.78 -0.15
CA THR A 14 -19.53 -5.10 -0.59
C THR A 14 -18.51 -5.82 -1.46
N LEU A 15 -17.94 -5.15 -2.48
CA LEU A 15 -16.91 -5.73 -3.32
C LEU A 15 -15.66 -6.11 -2.52
N SER A 16 -15.21 -5.27 -1.59
CA SER A 16 -14.06 -5.58 -0.73
C SER A 16 -14.32 -6.81 0.14
N PHE A 17 -15.55 -6.93 0.67
CA PHE A 17 -15.96 -8.07 1.48
C PHE A 17 -16.03 -9.37 0.66
N ILE A 18 -16.55 -9.30 -0.57
CA ILE A 18 -16.57 -10.45 -1.48
C ILE A 18 -15.13 -10.89 -1.82
N THR A 19 -14.26 -9.94 -2.17
CA THR A 19 -12.84 -10.24 -2.44
C THR A 19 -12.17 -10.93 -1.26
N LEU A 20 -12.48 -10.49 -0.03
CA LEU A 20 -11.97 -11.12 1.18
C LEU A 20 -12.50 -12.56 1.35
N ILE A 21 -13.81 -12.78 1.17
CA ILE A 21 -14.41 -14.12 1.26
C ILE A 21 -13.78 -15.05 0.22
N LEU A 22 -13.66 -14.60 -1.03
CA LEU A 22 -13.03 -15.39 -2.08
C LEU A 22 -11.59 -15.74 -1.71
N GLY A 23 -10.82 -14.80 -1.17
CA GLY A 23 -9.44 -15.05 -0.76
C GLY A 23 -9.26 -16.10 0.34
N PHE A 24 -10.24 -16.29 1.23
CA PHE A 24 -10.16 -17.25 2.34
C PHE A 24 -10.82 -18.60 2.05
N PHE A 25 -11.92 -18.60 1.31
CA PHE A 25 -12.79 -19.77 1.20
C PHE A 25 -12.85 -20.37 -0.20
N ALA A 26 -12.44 -19.63 -1.24
CA ALA A 26 -12.49 -20.18 -2.58
C ALA A 26 -11.34 -21.17 -2.81
N PRO A 27 -11.54 -22.19 -3.67
CA PRO A 27 -10.48 -23.12 -4.03
C PRO A 27 -9.27 -22.39 -4.61
N ASP A 28 -8.08 -22.83 -4.24
CA ASP A 28 -6.82 -22.29 -4.78
C ASP A 28 -6.62 -22.77 -6.23
N THR A 29 -7.26 -22.06 -7.15
CA THR A 29 -7.22 -22.32 -8.59
C THR A 29 -6.87 -21.03 -9.32
N ASN A 30 -6.25 -21.15 -10.49
CA ASN A 30 -5.92 -20.01 -11.34
C ASN A 30 -7.16 -19.14 -11.64
N ILE A 31 -8.34 -19.75 -11.82
CA ILE A 31 -9.60 -19.04 -12.06
C ILE A 31 -9.98 -18.18 -10.85
N THR A 32 -9.90 -18.72 -9.64
CA THR A 32 -10.15 -17.97 -8.40
C THR A 32 -9.22 -16.77 -8.28
N LEU A 33 -7.92 -16.95 -8.54
CA LEU A 33 -6.93 -15.87 -8.51
C LEU A 33 -7.23 -14.77 -9.53
N ILE A 34 -7.60 -15.15 -10.77
CA ILE A 34 -7.99 -14.18 -11.82
C ILE A 34 -9.21 -13.37 -11.37
N ILE A 35 -10.24 -14.01 -10.80
CA ILE A 35 -11.44 -13.32 -10.32
C ILE A 35 -11.10 -12.32 -9.21
N ILE A 36 -10.30 -12.74 -8.22
CA ILE A 36 -9.84 -11.86 -7.14
C ILE A 36 -9.07 -10.67 -7.71
N GLY A 37 -8.16 -10.91 -8.67
CA GLY A 37 -7.41 -9.86 -9.34
C GLY A 37 -8.28 -8.85 -10.06
N ILE A 38 -9.29 -9.32 -10.82
CA ILE A 38 -10.26 -8.45 -11.48
C ILE A 38 -11.02 -7.60 -10.46
N PHE A 39 -11.47 -8.18 -9.34
CA PHE A 39 -12.20 -7.43 -8.32
C PHE A 39 -11.33 -6.36 -7.66
N ILE A 40 -10.09 -6.68 -7.30
CA ILE A 40 -9.13 -5.70 -6.76
C ILE A 40 -8.89 -4.58 -7.79
N TYR A 41 -8.70 -4.93 -9.06
CA TYR A 41 -8.44 -3.95 -10.11
C TYR A 41 -9.64 -3.01 -10.33
N VAL A 42 -10.85 -3.55 -10.39
CA VAL A 42 -12.09 -2.78 -10.48
C VAL A 42 -12.26 -1.86 -9.26
N LEU A 43 -12.00 -2.35 -8.05
CA LEU A 43 -12.02 -1.54 -6.82
C LEU A 43 -11.07 -0.35 -6.90
N LEU A 44 -9.84 -0.58 -7.36
CA LEU A 44 -8.85 0.48 -7.53
C LEU A 44 -9.22 1.48 -8.63
N ILE A 45 -9.87 1.05 -9.73
CA ILE A 45 -10.41 1.96 -10.74
C ILE A 45 -11.54 2.83 -10.17
N ILE A 46 -12.49 2.21 -9.45
CA ILE A 46 -13.58 2.93 -8.79
C ILE A 46 -13.02 3.97 -7.81
N PHE A 47 -11.99 3.59 -7.04
CA PHE A 47 -11.31 4.50 -6.13
C PHE A 47 -10.63 5.67 -6.88
N HIS A 48 -9.93 5.40 -7.99
CA HIS A 48 -9.26 6.41 -8.80
C HIS A 48 -10.22 7.46 -9.37
N VAL A 49 -11.30 7.00 -10.00
CA VAL A 49 -12.31 7.86 -10.62
C VAL A 49 -13.00 8.71 -9.56
N ASN A 50 -13.33 8.10 -8.42
CA ASN A 50 -14.06 8.77 -7.35
C ASN A 50 -13.18 9.47 -6.31
N THR A 51 -11.85 9.52 -6.48
CA THR A 51 -10.93 10.14 -5.51
C THR A 51 -11.34 11.56 -5.09
N PRO A 52 -11.78 12.48 -5.98
CA PRO A 52 -12.22 13.82 -5.57
C PRO A 52 -13.44 13.79 -4.63
N LYS A 53 -14.41 12.91 -4.93
CA LYS A 53 -15.63 12.73 -4.11
C LYS A 53 -15.28 12.11 -2.75
N ILE A 54 -14.45 11.07 -2.77
CA ILE A 54 -13.96 10.34 -1.58
C ILE A 54 -13.20 11.28 -0.64
N ALA A 55 -12.32 12.12 -1.19
CA ALA A 55 -11.56 13.11 -0.44
C ALA A 55 -12.38 14.37 -0.06
N ASN A 56 -13.59 14.53 -0.61
CA ASN A 56 -14.41 15.75 -0.49
C ASN A 56 -13.65 17.03 -0.89
N LEU A 57 -12.91 16.97 -2.01
CA LEU A 57 -12.08 18.05 -2.54
C LEU A 57 -12.34 18.22 -4.05
N SER A 58 -11.99 19.39 -4.60
CA SER A 58 -12.02 19.61 -6.05
C SER A 58 -11.05 18.68 -6.78
N ALA A 59 -11.38 18.32 -8.02
CA ALA A 59 -10.56 17.40 -8.82
C ALA A 59 -9.14 17.94 -9.08
N ASP A 60 -8.98 19.26 -9.12
CA ASP A 60 -7.70 19.94 -9.34
C ASP A 60 -6.85 20.09 -8.07
N ASN A 61 -7.40 19.74 -6.90
CA ASN A 61 -6.68 19.89 -5.64
C ASN A 61 -5.39 19.04 -5.62
N PRO A 62 -4.24 19.60 -5.22
CA PRO A 62 -2.98 18.85 -5.14
C PRO A 62 -3.06 17.56 -4.31
N LYS A 63 -3.86 17.57 -3.23
CA LYS A 63 -4.09 16.40 -2.37
C LYS A 63 -4.72 15.24 -3.15
N VAL A 64 -5.70 15.54 -4.01
CA VAL A 64 -6.35 14.55 -4.89
C VAL A 64 -5.34 14.01 -5.92
N LYS A 65 -4.47 14.86 -6.47
CA LYS A 65 -3.41 14.42 -7.39
C LYS A 65 -2.45 13.44 -6.72
N THR A 66 -2.00 13.72 -5.50
CA THR A 66 -1.15 12.79 -4.73
C THR A 66 -1.87 11.46 -4.47
N MET A 67 -3.13 11.50 -4.04
CA MET A 67 -3.93 10.29 -3.80
C MET A 67 -4.09 9.45 -5.07
N ARG A 68 -4.36 10.10 -6.21
CA ARG A 68 -4.42 9.42 -7.51
C ARG A 68 -3.09 8.80 -7.90
N ARG A 69 -1.97 9.50 -7.69
CA ARG A 69 -0.63 8.96 -7.96
C ARG A 69 -0.34 7.70 -7.13
N MET A 70 -0.69 7.71 -5.84
CA MET A 70 -0.61 6.51 -4.98
C MET A 70 -1.44 5.36 -5.55
N ASN A 71 -2.68 5.64 -5.96
CA ASN A 71 -3.57 4.61 -6.48
C ASN A 71 -3.14 4.08 -7.86
N VAL A 72 -2.56 4.93 -8.73
CA VAL A 72 -1.98 4.48 -10.01
C VAL A 72 -0.78 3.57 -9.75
N PHE A 73 0.08 3.91 -8.79
CA PHE A 73 1.16 3.02 -8.37
C PHE A 73 0.60 1.66 -7.91
N SER A 74 -0.45 1.64 -7.08
CA SER A 74 -1.11 0.40 -6.67
C SER A 74 -1.72 -0.38 -7.83
N LEU A 75 -2.35 0.29 -8.81
CA LEU A 75 -2.92 -0.35 -10.00
C LEU A 75 -1.84 -1.06 -10.83
N VAL A 76 -0.72 -0.38 -11.09
CA VAL A 76 0.41 -0.94 -11.84
C VAL A 76 1.02 -2.11 -11.08
N LEU A 77 1.24 -1.95 -9.78
CA LEU A 77 1.79 -3.00 -8.93
C LEU A 77 0.90 -4.25 -8.92
N VAL A 78 -0.40 -4.09 -8.71
CA VAL A 78 -1.36 -5.20 -8.73
C VAL A 78 -1.34 -5.90 -10.08
N ALA A 79 -1.36 -5.17 -11.19
CA ALA A 79 -1.29 -5.77 -12.52
C ALA A 79 0.01 -6.59 -12.73
N ILE A 80 1.15 -6.07 -12.28
CA ILE A 80 2.44 -6.77 -12.34
C ILE A 80 2.40 -8.04 -11.48
N CYS A 81 1.97 -7.95 -10.21
CA CYS A 81 1.92 -9.10 -9.32
C CYS A 81 1.01 -10.21 -9.86
N PHE A 82 -0.19 -9.86 -10.33
CA PHE A 82 -1.10 -10.85 -10.92
C PHE A 82 -0.54 -11.44 -12.22
N GLY A 83 0.12 -10.65 -13.07
CA GLY A 83 0.78 -11.14 -14.27
C GLY A 83 1.90 -12.13 -13.95
N VAL A 84 2.75 -11.79 -12.97
CA VAL A 84 3.84 -12.68 -12.51
C VAL A 84 3.27 -13.98 -11.96
N ILE A 85 2.28 -13.92 -11.07
CA ILE A 85 1.68 -15.12 -10.47
C ILE A 85 1.07 -16.03 -11.54
N ASN A 86 0.21 -15.49 -12.41
CA ASN A 86 -0.55 -16.29 -13.37
C ASN A 86 0.28 -16.83 -14.54
N TRP A 87 1.38 -16.17 -14.89
CA TRP A 87 2.21 -16.58 -16.03
C TRP A 87 3.57 -17.15 -15.63
N SER A 88 3.84 -17.27 -14.33
CA SER A 88 5.10 -17.84 -13.82
C SER A 88 5.42 -19.22 -14.40
N SER A 89 4.42 -20.09 -14.57
CA SER A 89 4.61 -21.44 -15.14
C SER A 89 4.87 -21.45 -16.64
N GLU A 90 4.35 -20.46 -17.36
CA GLU A 90 4.37 -20.40 -18.83
C GLU A 90 5.64 -19.75 -19.37
N PHE A 91 6.27 -18.85 -18.60
CA PHE A 91 7.49 -18.16 -19.02
C PHE A 91 8.71 -18.69 -18.24
N PRO A 92 9.69 -19.33 -18.93
CA PRO A 92 10.89 -19.86 -18.29
C PRO A 92 11.65 -18.80 -17.47
N PHE A 93 11.73 -17.57 -17.97
CA PHE A 93 12.35 -16.46 -17.25
C PHE A 93 11.72 -16.19 -15.88
N LEU A 94 10.38 -16.20 -15.79
CA LEU A 94 9.68 -15.95 -14.53
C LEU A 94 9.86 -17.11 -13.56
N LYS A 95 9.78 -18.34 -14.06
CA LYS A 95 9.97 -19.58 -13.30
C LYS A 95 11.37 -19.67 -12.70
N ASP A 96 12.39 -19.47 -13.53
CA ASP A 96 13.79 -19.68 -13.14
C ASP A 96 14.31 -18.57 -12.22
N ASN A 97 13.67 -17.39 -12.23
CA ASN A 97 14.09 -16.21 -11.46
C ASN A 97 13.05 -15.79 -10.41
N GLN A 98 12.15 -16.69 -9.99
CA GLN A 98 11.02 -16.35 -9.12
C GLN A 98 11.45 -15.59 -7.85
N GLY A 99 12.45 -16.08 -7.11
CA GLY A 99 12.93 -15.42 -5.88
C GLY A 99 13.50 -14.02 -6.11
N ILE A 100 14.21 -13.81 -7.22
CA ILE A 100 14.75 -12.48 -7.59
C ILE A 100 13.61 -11.52 -7.96
N ILE A 101 12.58 -12.01 -8.65
CA ILE A 101 11.41 -11.21 -9.04
C ILE A 101 10.62 -10.80 -7.80
N GLU A 102 10.36 -11.73 -6.88
CA GLU A 102 9.69 -11.44 -5.60
C GLU A 102 10.48 -10.40 -4.79
N PHE A 103 11.80 -10.58 -4.69
CA PHE A 103 12.70 -9.63 -4.05
C PHE A 103 12.65 -8.23 -4.69
N ALA A 104 12.68 -8.16 -6.03
CA ALA A 104 12.59 -6.91 -6.76
C ALA A 104 11.22 -6.23 -6.55
N ILE A 105 10.12 -6.98 -6.51
CA ILE A 105 8.79 -6.46 -6.21
C ILE A 105 8.76 -5.80 -4.83
N VAL A 106 9.32 -6.44 -3.80
CA VAL A 106 9.39 -5.86 -2.44
C VAL A 106 10.14 -4.52 -2.45
N ILE A 107 11.27 -4.44 -3.15
CA ILE A 107 12.03 -3.20 -3.28
C ILE A 107 11.21 -2.11 -3.98
N VAL A 108 10.55 -2.44 -5.09
CA VAL A 108 9.68 -1.49 -5.83
C VAL A 108 8.54 -0.98 -4.94
N VAL A 109 7.94 -1.86 -4.13
CA VAL A 109 6.89 -1.50 -3.17
C VAL A 109 7.41 -0.49 -2.15
N ILE A 110 8.54 -0.78 -1.51
CA ILE A 110 9.13 0.07 -0.48
C ILE A 110 9.49 1.45 -1.06
N ILE A 111 10.16 1.49 -2.22
CA ILE A 111 10.54 2.74 -2.88
C ILE A 111 9.30 3.55 -3.30
N GLY A 112 8.34 2.90 -3.97
CA GLY A 112 7.17 3.58 -4.53
C GLY A 112 6.28 4.18 -3.45
N ILE A 113 5.95 3.40 -2.42
CA ILE A 113 5.15 3.88 -1.29
C ILE A 113 5.95 4.92 -0.49
N GLY A 114 7.21 4.65 -0.21
CA GLY A 114 8.09 5.52 0.56
C GLY A 114 8.24 6.92 -0.03
N ASN A 115 8.39 7.02 -1.35
CA ASN A 115 8.50 8.30 -2.05
C ASN A 115 7.17 9.10 -2.01
N ILE A 116 6.03 8.42 -2.09
CA ILE A 116 4.72 9.06 -2.08
C ILE A 116 4.27 9.42 -0.66
N ALA A 117 4.67 8.63 0.35
CA ALA A 117 4.17 8.72 1.71
C ALA A 117 4.26 10.12 2.34
N PRO A 118 5.41 10.84 2.35
CA PRO A 118 5.50 12.19 2.93
C PRO A 118 4.57 13.22 2.30
N GLN A 119 4.13 12.96 1.07
CA GLN A 119 3.29 13.86 0.28
C GLN A 119 1.80 13.56 0.50
N LEU A 120 1.46 12.43 1.15
CA LEU A 120 0.09 12.02 1.36
C LEU A 120 -0.64 12.98 2.31
N PRO A 121 -1.78 13.53 1.89
CA PRO A 121 -2.60 14.36 2.76
C PRO A 121 -3.16 13.53 3.92
N PHE A 122 -3.45 14.17 5.05
CA PHE A 122 -4.26 13.55 6.10
C PHE A 122 -5.62 13.16 5.53
N ASN A 123 -5.94 11.87 5.54
CA ASN A 123 -7.12 11.33 4.87
C ASN A 123 -7.62 10.02 5.53
N ARG A 124 -8.84 9.61 5.19
CA ARG A 124 -9.52 8.44 5.77
C ARG A 124 -9.35 7.16 4.96
N TYR A 125 -8.46 7.08 3.97
CA TYR A 125 -8.47 5.97 3.00
C TYR A 125 -7.11 5.34 2.74
N MET A 126 -6.02 6.10 2.66
CA MET A 126 -4.68 5.61 2.28
C MET A 126 -3.58 6.17 3.17
N GLY A 127 -2.53 5.38 3.39
CA GLY A 127 -1.38 5.71 4.23
C GLY A 127 -1.20 4.72 5.39
N LEU A 128 -0.27 5.01 6.29
CA LEU A 128 -0.05 4.28 7.53
C LEU A 128 -1.14 4.65 8.54
N ARG A 129 -2.13 3.78 8.73
CA ARG A 129 -3.35 4.05 9.51
C ARG A 129 -3.38 3.28 10.82
N LEU A 130 -2.68 3.84 11.80
CA LEU A 130 -2.64 3.37 13.17
C LEU A 130 -3.60 4.19 14.05
N PRO A 131 -4.10 3.65 15.18
CA PRO A 131 -5.06 4.33 16.06
C PRO A 131 -4.66 5.75 16.47
N TRP A 132 -3.37 6.03 16.60
CA TRP A 132 -2.84 7.37 16.90
C TRP A 132 -2.70 8.25 15.65
N THR A 133 -2.20 7.73 14.53
CA THR A 133 -2.01 8.50 13.29
C THR A 133 -3.31 9.04 12.69
N ILE A 134 -4.45 8.35 12.90
CA ILE A 134 -5.75 8.80 12.40
C ILE A 134 -6.41 9.85 13.29
N ARG A 135 -5.92 10.04 14.52
CA ARG A 135 -6.50 10.97 15.51
C ARG A 135 -5.83 12.33 15.48
N ASP A 136 -4.64 12.41 14.89
CA ASP A 136 -3.83 13.62 14.91
C ASP A 136 -3.05 13.82 13.61
N GLU A 137 -3.29 14.96 12.94
CA GLU A 137 -2.66 15.29 11.66
C GLU A 137 -1.14 15.51 11.79
N GLU A 138 -0.66 16.04 12.91
CA GLU A 138 0.79 16.21 13.10
C GLU A 138 1.49 14.86 13.29
N THR A 139 0.90 13.96 14.07
CA THR A 139 1.35 12.56 14.21
C THR A 139 1.34 11.85 12.86
N TRP A 140 0.33 12.07 12.02
CA TRP A 140 0.28 11.56 10.65
C TRP A 140 1.48 12.04 9.82
N LYS A 141 1.74 13.36 9.81
CA LYS A 141 2.85 13.96 9.06
C LYS A 141 4.20 13.39 9.50
N VAL A 142 4.40 13.24 10.82
CA VAL A 142 5.61 12.65 11.39
C VAL A 142 5.79 11.20 10.93
N ALA A 143 4.75 10.37 11.04
CA ALA A 143 4.80 8.96 10.65
C ALA A 143 5.20 8.79 9.18
N HIS A 144 4.56 9.54 8.29
CA HIS A 144 4.77 9.43 6.84
C HIS A 144 6.08 10.06 6.37
N ARG A 145 6.57 11.11 7.04
CA ARG A 145 7.91 11.68 6.79
C ARG A 145 9.00 10.67 7.15
N ILE A 146 8.89 10.04 8.31
CA ILE A 146 9.86 9.02 8.76
C ILE A 146 9.82 7.81 7.81
N LEU A 147 8.63 7.35 7.43
CA LEU A 147 8.46 6.27 6.45
C LEU A 147 9.20 6.60 5.14
N GLY A 148 9.05 7.82 4.61
CA GLY A 148 9.78 8.26 3.42
C GLY A 148 11.29 8.34 3.61
N TYR A 149 11.77 8.95 4.70
CA TYR A 149 13.22 9.06 4.96
C TYR A 149 13.91 7.73 5.21
N LEU A 150 13.22 6.76 5.83
CA LEU A 150 13.76 5.41 6.06
C LEU A 150 13.82 4.56 4.79
N THR A 151 13.09 4.94 3.75
CA THR A 151 12.96 4.13 2.53
C THR A 151 14.31 3.83 1.89
N PHE A 152 15.12 4.85 1.62
CA PHE A 152 16.42 4.64 0.97
C PHE A 152 17.42 3.87 1.83
N PRO A 153 17.63 4.20 3.13
CA PRO A 153 18.50 3.41 3.99
C PRO A 153 18.09 1.94 4.09
N ILE A 154 16.79 1.66 4.25
CA ILE A 154 16.31 0.27 4.36
C ILE A 154 16.50 -0.48 3.05
N VAL A 155 16.18 0.13 1.90
CA VAL A 155 16.38 -0.51 0.59
C VAL A 155 17.85 -0.85 0.35
N ILE A 156 18.78 0.02 0.75
CA ILE A 156 20.22 -0.26 0.64
C ILE A 156 20.60 -1.49 1.50
N ILE A 157 20.11 -1.56 2.74
CA ILE A 157 20.35 -2.70 3.63
C ILE A 157 19.76 -3.99 3.04
N ILE A 158 18.53 -3.93 2.54
CA ILE A 158 17.86 -5.06 1.89
C ILE A 158 18.67 -5.53 0.67
N LEU A 159 19.12 -4.62 -0.18
CA LEU A 159 19.90 -4.94 -1.37
C LEU A 159 21.24 -5.60 -1.03
N ILE A 160 22.01 -4.99 -0.13
CA ILE A 160 23.33 -5.51 0.25
C ILE A 160 23.19 -6.86 0.95
N GLY A 161 22.32 -6.95 1.96
CA GLY A 161 22.11 -8.18 2.70
C GLY A 161 21.47 -9.29 1.86
N GLY A 162 20.53 -8.94 0.98
CA GLY A 162 19.89 -9.88 0.08
C GLY A 162 20.86 -10.48 -0.95
N LEU A 163 21.78 -9.67 -1.49
CA LEU A 163 22.78 -10.15 -2.44
C LEU A 163 23.93 -10.93 -1.78
N LEU A 164 24.26 -10.62 -0.53
CA LEU A 164 25.40 -11.23 0.17
C LEU A 164 25.03 -12.45 1.04
N VAL A 165 23.77 -12.53 1.48
CA VAL A 165 23.35 -13.52 2.48
C VAL A 165 22.10 -14.26 2.01
N ASP A 166 20.94 -13.61 2.06
CA ASP A 166 19.66 -14.22 1.73
C ASP A 166 18.61 -13.16 1.35
N THR A 167 18.06 -13.26 0.15
CA THR A 167 17.09 -12.30 -0.38
C THR A 167 15.78 -12.29 0.40
N GLU A 168 15.29 -13.45 0.84
CA GLU A 168 13.97 -13.58 1.46
C GLU A 168 14.00 -13.00 2.88
N GLU A 169 15.00 -13.37 3.68
CA GLU A 169 15.16 -12.94 5.05
C GLU A 169 15.37 -11.44 5.15
N PHE A 170 16.23 -10.87 4.30
CA PHE A 170 16.47 -9.43 4.29
C PHE A 170 15.26 -8.65 3.77
N ALA A 171 14.55 -9.14 2.74
CA ALA A 171 13.30 -8.51 2.30
C ALA A 171 12.24 -8.50 3.42
N LYS A 172 12.05 -9.63 4.10
CA LYS A 172 11.10 -9.78 5.21
C LYS A 172 11.41 -8.84 6.36
N TRP A 173 12.63 -8.89 6.90
CA TRP A 173 13.02 -8.03 8.04
C TRP A 173 13.14 -6.56 7.68
N GLY A 174 13.57 -6.26 6.46
CA GLY A 174 13.60 -4.91 5.93
C GLY A 174 12.20 -4.30 5.84
N LEU A 175 11.23 -5.03 5.28
CA LEU A 175 9.83 -4.61 5.22
C LEU A 175 9.23 -4.40 6.60
N ILE A 176 9.45 -5.35 7.53
CA ILE A 176 8.99 -5.24 8.93
C ILE A 176 9.56 -3.98 9.57
N THR A 177 10.87 -3.77 9.48
CA THR A 177 11.56 -2.62 10.10
C THR A 177 11.09 -1.30 9.48
N TRP A 178 10.92 -1.27 8.16
CA TRP A 178 10.46 -0.09 7.43
C TRP A 178 9.05 0.37 7.86
N VAL A 179 8.16 -0.56 8.21
CA VAL A 179 6.83 -0.24 8.76
C VAL A 179 6.88 -0.01 10.27
N ALA A 180 7.65 -0.82 11.01
CA ALA A 180 7.68 -0.82 12.48
C ALA A 180 8.26 0.48 13.05
N ILE A 181 9.39 0.98 12.52
CA ILE A 181 10.04 2.20 13.03
C ILE A 181 9.09 3.42 12.98
N PRO A 182 8.50 3.81 11.83
CA PRO A 182 7.58 4.96 11.79
C PRO A 182 6.33 4.72 12.64
N SER A 183 5.88 3.47 12.77
CA SER A 183 4.75 3.11 13.63
C SER A 183 5.05 3.36 15.11
N LEU A 184 6.17 2.83 15.62
CA LEU A 184 6.58 2.98 17.01
C LEU A 184 6.91 4.44 17.34
N TYR A 185 7.64 5.13 16.46
CA TYR A 185 7.98 6.53 16.66
C TYR A 185 6.73 7.41 16.69
N SER A 186 5.78 7.20 15.78
CA SER A 186 4.55 7.99 15.76
C SER A 186 3.67 7.73 16.98
N CYS A 187 3.69 6.52 17.54
CA CYS A 187 3.02 6.21 18.81
C CYS A 187 3.63 7.02 19.96
N TYR A 188 4.96 7.00 20.08
CA TYR A 188 5.68 7.78 21.09
C TYR A 188 5.43 9.28 20.95
N TYR A 189 5.49 9.80 19.71
CA TYR A 189 5.22 11.21 19.41
C TYR A 189 3.81 11.62 19.84
N TYR A 190 2.80 10.80 19.54
CA TYR A 190 1.41 11.04 19.94
C TYR A 190 1.23 11.03 21.46
N TYR A 191 1.87 10.09 22.16
CA TYR A 191 1.84 10.03 23.62
C TYR A 191 2.39 11.30 24.27
N LEU A 192 3.53 11.81 23.79
CA LEU A 192 4.11 13.06 24.29
C LEU A 192 3.16 14.24 24.13
N ARG A 193 2.45 14.29 22.99
CA ARG A 193 1.48 15.33 22.67
C ARG A 193 0.25 15.30 23.57
N ILE A 194 -0.31 14.13 23.86
CA ILE A 194 -1.43 14.03 24.80
C ILE A 194 -0.99 14.36 26.23
N SER A 195 0.25 14.02 26.59
CA SER A 195 0.78 14.27 27.93
C SER A 195 1.16 15.73 28.18
N GLY A 196 0.95 16.64 27.22
CA GLY A 196 1.33 18.05 27.33
C GLY A 196 2.83 18.29 27.37
N LYS A 197 3.65 17.29 27.00
CA LYS A 197 5.13 17.39 26.97
C LYS A 197 5.65 17.97 25.65
N LYS A 198 4.77 18.26 24.70
CA LYS A 198 5.01 18.88 23.38
C LYS A 198 3.75 19.59 22.90
#